data_AF-U2R1K3-F1
#
_entry.id   AF-U2R1K3-F1
#
_cell.length_a   1.000
_cell.length_b   1.000
_cell.length_c   1.000
_cell.angle_alpha   90.00
_cell.angle_beta   90.00
_cell.angle_gamma   90.00
#
_symmetry.space_group_name_H-M   'P 1'
#
loop_
_entity.id
_entity.type
_entity.pdbx_description
1 polymer ?
#
loop_
_entity_poly.entity_id
_entity_poly.type
_entity_poly.pdbx_seq_one_letter_code
_entity_poly.pdbx_strand_id
1 'polypeptide(L)'
;PGDICLGTGTCSDWRLVLPRYAPDATGTGDTAPHVAPDTFVREVTIDSAGSALRWFRTAICPGLDYAEIIELASLAPRGSAGVRFYPFVDGAQRAPYYLDESSGVFFGITSHHGREHLARAVLEGIAFLYPRTRELLVQGQEVEASDAPLTIVDGEAVSAPWNAMKADILDHPLRATEVTGAAAVGGEVLAAVAAGWFA
;
A
#
# COMPACT_ATOMS: atom_id res chain seq x y z
N PRO A 1 11.45 -15.27 -7.69
CA PRO A 1 12.25 -14.08 -7.33
C PRO A 1 11.91 -12.91 -8.24
N GLY A 2 11.82 -11.70 -7.70
CA GLY A 2 11.37 -10.51 -8.41
C GLY A 2 9.89 -10.19 -8.29
N ASP A 3 9.10 -11.12 -7.75
CA ASP A 3 7.68 -10.88 -7.47
C ASP A 3 7.52 -9.86 -6.34
N ILE A 4 6.63 -8.90 -6.56
CA ILE A 4 6.23 -7.91 -5.56
C ILE A 4 4.78 -8.13 -5.17
N CYS A 5 4.54 -8.18 -3.87
CA CYS A 5 3.23 -8.22 -3.27
C CYS A 5 3.07 -7.03 -2.31
N LEU A 6 1.93 -6.35 -2.37
CA LEU A 6 1.55 -5.33 -1.40
C LEU A 6 0.21 -5.69 -0.77
N GLY A 7 0.05 -5.40 0.52
CA GLY A 7 -1.19 -5.60 1.24
C GLY A 7 -1.40 -4.54 2.31
N THR A 8 -2.65 -4.16 2.55
CA THR A 8 -3.00 -3.12 3.52
C THR A 8 -3.92 -3.64 4.61
N GLY A 9 -3.50 -3.35 5.85
CA GLY A 9 -4.29 -3.42 7.06
C GLY A 9 -4.36 -2.03 7.71
N THR A 10 -3.72 -1.85 8.87
CA THR A 10 -3.51 -0.51 9.45
C THR A 10 -2.42 0.24 8.68
N CYS A 11 -1.33 -0.44 8.35
CA CYS A 11 -0.27 0.00 7.43
C CYS A 11 -0.43 -0.68 6.06
N SER A 12 0.37 -0.27 5.07
CA SER A 12 0.54 -0.99 3.79
C SER A 12 1.94 -1.57 3.75
N ASP A 13 2.07 -2.88 3.67
CA ASP A 13 3.35 -3.59 3.64
C ASP A 13 3.65 -4.06 2.23
N TRP A 14 4.85 -3.74 1.76
CA TRP A 14 5.34 -4.08 0.43
C TRP A 14 6.47 -5.07 0.54
N ARG A 15 6.36 -6.18 -0.19
CA ARG A 15 7.28 -7.32 -0.09
C ARG A 15 7.84 -7.67 -1.46
N LEU A 16 9.16 -7.86 -1.52
CA LEU A 16 9.89 -8.30 -2.71
C LEU A 16 10.62 -9.61 -2.42
N VAL A 17 10.42 -10.61 -3.27
CA VAL A 17 11.13 -11.89 -3.17
C VAL A 17 12.51 -11.78 -3.82
N LEU A 18 13.57 -12.04 -3.06
CA LEU A 18 14.96 -11.94 -3.47
C LEU A 18 15.61 -13.33 -3.64
N PRO A 19 16.53 -13.50 -4.60
CA PRO A 19 17.27 -14.75 -4.80
C PRO A 19 18.48 -14.90 -3.87
N ARG A 20 18.85 -13.86 -3.11
CA ARG A 20 19.99 -13.87 -2.20
C ARG A 20 19.76 -12.92 -1.04
N TYR A 21 20.44 -13.18 0.09
CA TYR A 21 20.41 -12.27 1.22
C TYR A 21 21.10 -10.95 0.84
N ALA A 22 20.32 -9.87 0.88
CA ALA A 22 20.78 -8.52 0.58
C ALA A 22 20.13 -7.55 1.58
N PRO A 23 20.73 -7.38 2.78
CA PRO A 23 20.19 -6.47 3.78
C PRO A 23 20.33 -5.03 3.31
N ASP A 24 19.34 -4.21 3.65
CA ASP A 24 19.36 -2.79 3.36
C ASP A 24 20.26 -2.04 4.36
N ALA A 25 21.43 -1.59 3.89
CA ALA A 25 22.36 -0.82 4.71
C ALA A 25 21.83 0.55 5.15
N THR A 26 20.75 1.05 4.54
CA THR A 26 20.14 2.34 4.90
C THR A 26 19.11 2.22 6.01
N GLY A 27 18.69 1.00 6.36
CA GLY A 27 17.66 0.76 7.38
C GLY A 27 16.24 1.14 6.94
N THR A 28 15.99 1.22 5.63
CA THR A 28 14.66 1.59 5.08
C THR A 28 13.73 0.42 4.85
N GLY A 29 14.27 -0.79 4.75
CA GLY A 29 13.49 -2.02 4.69
C GLY A 29 14.19 -3.17 5.40
N ASP A 30 13.38 -4.12 5.88
CA ASP A 30 13.85 -5.30 6.58
C ASP A 30 14.04 -6.45 5.58
N THR A 31 15.13 -7.21 5.70
CA THR A 31 15.37 -8.40 4.88
C THR A 31 15.41 -9.65 5.77
N ALA A 32 14.56 -10.63 5.48
CA ALA A 32 14.46 -11.88 6.22
C ALA A 32 14.50 -13.11 5.28
N PRO A 33 14.82 -14.31 5.80
CA PRO A 33 14.62 -15.55 5.05
C PRO A 33 13.15 -15.71 4.65
N HIS A 34 12.92 -16.11 3.40
CA HIS A 34 11.58 -16.45 2.92
C HIS A 34 11.31 -17.94 3.16
N VAL A 35 10.02 -18.31 3.19
CA VAL A 35 9.63 -19.71 3.46
C VAL A 35 9.94 -20.66 2.29
N ALA A 36 9.96 -20.14 1.07
CA ALA A 36 10.42 -20.89 -0.09
C ALA A 36 11.96 -21.09 -0.02
N PRO A 37 12.47 -22.29 -0.33
CA PRO A 37 13.89 -22.59 -0.26
C PRO A 37 14.75 -21.60 -1.05
N ASP A 38 15.94 -21.30 -0.53
CA ASP A 38 16.96 -20.45 -1.17
C ASP A 38 16.46 -19.06 -1.60
N THR A 39 15.43 -18.54 -0.92
CA THR A 39 14.90 -17.20 -1.18
C THR A 39 14.83 -16.36 0.09
N PHE A 40 14.78 -15.05 -0.11
CA PHE A 40 14.66 -14.04 0.94
C PHE A 40 13.51 -13.11 0.61
N VAL A 41 13.02 -12.38 1.61
CA VAL A 41 12.01 -11.35 1.43
C VAL A 41 12.54 -10.04 1.96
N ARG A 42 12.39 -8.97 1.19
CA ARG A 42 12.56 -7.60 1.66
C ARG A 42 11.20 -6.96 1.85
N GLU A 43 11.04 -6.25 2.95
CA GLU A 43 9.80 -5.57 3.31
C GLU A 43 10.03 -4.07 3.51
N VAL A 44 9.13 -3.25 2.98
CA VAL A 44 9.04 -1.81 3.23
C VAL A 44 7.59 -1.49 3.60
N THR A 45 7.39 -0.79 4.71
CA THR A 45 6.06 -0.54 5.27
C THR A 45 5.72 0.94 5.18
N ILE A 46 4.50 1.26 4.77
CA ILE A 46 3.87 2.57 4.86
C ILE A 46 2.99 2.58 6.11
N ASP A 47 3.40 3.30 7.16
CA ASP A 47 2.70 3.30 8.45
C ASP A 47 1.25 3.82 8.34
N SER A 48 1.07 5.01 7.76
CA SER A 48 -0.22 5.72 7.77
C SER A 48 -1.09 5.48 6.52
N ALA A 49 -1.17 4.25 6.02
CA ALA A 49 -2.02 3.92 4.87
C ALA A 49 -3.49 3.70 5.30
N GLY A 50 -3.78 2.54 5.90
CA GLY A 50 -5.13 2.20 6.33
C GLY A 50 -5.61 3.01 7.54
N SER A 51 -4.69 3.42 8.42
CA SER A 51 -5.01 4.28 9.56
C SER A 51 -5.48 5.68 9.13
N ALA A 52 -4.88 6.28 8.10
CA ALA A 52 -5.33 7.56 7.55
C ALA A 52 -6.74 7.48 6.96
N LEU A 53 -7.03 6.42 6.21
CA LEU A 53 -8.37 6.18 5.68
C LEU A 53 -9.38 5.91 6.82
N ARG A 54 -8.98 5.15 7.84
CA ARG A 54 -9.80 4.93 9.05
C ARG A 54 -10.07 6.23 9.78
N TRP A 55 -9.06 7.06 10.01
CA TRP A 55 -9.20 8.36 10.63
C TRP A 55 -10.19 9.23 9.85
N PHE A 56 -10.05 9.32 8.52
CA PHE A 56 -10.95 10.10 7.68
C PHE A 56 -12.40 9.62 7.79
N ARG A 57 -12.60 8.30 7.73
CA ARG A 57 -13.90 7.66 7.95
C ARG A 57 -14.50 8.05 9.30
N THR A 58 -13.73 7.95 10.39
CA THR A 58 -14.27 8.18 11.74
C THR A 58 -14.46 9.65 12.07
N ALA A 59 -13.54 10.52 11.64
CA ALA A 59 -13.49 11.92 12.05
C ALA A 59 -14.22 12.86 11.09
N ILE A 60 -14.19 12.59 9.78
CA ILE A 60 -14.71 13.50 8.74
C ILE A 60 -15.95 12.92 8.04
N CYS A 61 -16.02 11.59 7.89
CA CYS A 61 -17.13 10.91 7.23
C CYS A 61 -17.88 9.93 8.14
N PRO A 62 -18.27 10.32 9.37
CA PRO A 62 -18.93 9.41 10.29
C PRO A 62 -20.22 8.86 9.67
N GLY A 63 -20.44 7.56 9.82
CA GLY A 63 -21.59 6.85 9.28
C GLY A 63 -21.40 6.29 7.88
N LEU A 64 -20.32 6.63 7.17
CA LEU A 64 -19.96 5.95 5.92
C LEU A 64 -19.05 4.74 6.17
N ASP A 65 -19.22 3.70 5.35
CA ASP A 65 -18.25 2.61 5.23
C ASP A 65 -17.13 2.94 4.22
N TYR A 66 -16.18 2.03 4.06
CA TYR A 66 -15.04 2.24 3.15
C TYR A 66 -15.45 2.25 1.67
N ALA A 67 -16.43 1.44 1.27
CA ALA A 67 -16.91 1.41 -0.11
C ALA A 67 -17.63 2.71 -0.45
N GLU A 68 -18.47 3.22 0.45
CA GLU A 68 -19.16 4.50 0.28
C GLU A 68 -18.18 5.68 0.19
N ILE A 69 -17.08 5.67 0.96
CA ILE A 69 -16.03 6.69 0.86
C ILE A 69 -15.32 6.64 -0.51
N ILE A 70 -15.09 5.45 -1.05
CA ILE A 70 -14.46 5.25 -2.36
C ILE A 70 -15.39 5.71 -3.49
N GLU A 71 -16.68 5.40 -3.40
CA GLU A 71 -17.69 5.89 -4.34
C GLU A 71 -17.79 7.41 -4.28
N LEU A 72 -17.82 7.98 -3.07
CA LEU A 72 -17.80 9.43 -2.85
C LEU A 72 -16.57 10.08 -3.48
N ALA A 73 -15.38 9.50 -3.30
CA ALA A 73 -14.15 9.97 -3.92
C ALA A 73 -14.22 9.94 -5.46
N SER A 74 -14.88 8.95 -6.04
CA SER A 74 -15.02 8.81 -7.49
C SER A 74 -15.84 9.93 -8.14
N LEU A 75 -16.61 10.70 -7.36
CA LEU A 75 -17.35 11.87 -7.85
C LEU A 75 -16.46 13.09 -8.10
N ALA A 76 -15.30 13.18 -7.43
CA ALA A 76 -14.34 14.26 -7.64
C ALA A 76 -13.45 13.98 -8.86
N PRO A 77 -12.96 15.01 -9.57
CA PRO A 77 -12.03 14.81 -10.69
C PRO A 77 -10.66 14.30 -10.20
N ARG A 78 -9.89 13.71 -11.13
CA ARG A 78 -8.48 13.33 -10.88
C ARG A 78 -7.69 14.52 -10.32
N GLY A 79 -6.87 14.27 -9.31
CA GLY A 79 -6.11 15.30 -8.61
C GLY A 79 -6.96 16.15 -7.66
N SER A 80 -8.18 15.70 -7.35
CA SER A 80 -9.04 16.26 -6.30
C SER A 80 -9.29 17.78 -6.42
N ALA A 81 -9.38 18.26 -7.66
CA ALA A 81 -9.47 19.68 -8.02
C ALA A 81 -8.36 20.58 -7.39
N GLY A 82 -7.20 19.99 -7.07
CA GLY A 82 -6.04 20.69 -6.51
C GLY A 82 -5.89 20.53 -4.99
N VAL A 83 -6.83 19.89 -4.29
CA VAL A 83 -6.65 19.50 -2.88
C VAL A 83 -5.63 18.37 -2.80
N ARG A 84 -4.70 18.49 -1.86
CA ARG A 84 -3.71 17.45 -1.56
C ARG A 84 -3.86 17.03 -0.11
N PHE A 85 -3.69 15.73 0.14
CA PHE A 85 -3.64 15.21 1.50
C PHE A 85 -2.29 14.54 1.74
N TYR A 86 -1.62 14.96 2.82
CA TYR A 86 -0.43 14.31 3.36
C TYR A 86 -0.90 13.37 4.46
N PRO A 87 -0.80 12.04 4.29
CA PRO A 87 -1.54 11.08 5.11
C PRO A 87 -0.88 10.74 6.46
N PHE A 88 0.00 11.59 7.00
CA PHE A 88 0.80 11.30 8.19
C PHE A 88 0.04 11.53 9.50
N VAL A 89 -1.19 11.01 9.62
CA VAL A 89 -2.05 11.22 10.80
C VAL A 89 -1.48 10.57 12.07
N ASP A 90 -0.70 9.49 11.92
CA ASP A 90 0.05 8.85 13.01
C ASP A 90 1.55 9.25 12.99
N GLY A 91 1.90 10.25 12.19
CA GLY A 91 3.28 10.59 11.84
C GLY A 91 3.85 9.73 10.71
N ALA A 92 5.09 10.03 10.34
CA ALA A 92 5.88 9.34 9.32
C ALA A 92 7.24 8.98 9.93
N GLN A 93 7.24 7.97 10.81
CA GLN A 93 8.45 7.55 11.55
C GLN A 93 9.24 6.47 10.81
N ARG A 94 8.70 5.95 9.70
CA ARG A 94 9.29 4.89 8.88
C ARG A 94 9.23 5.25 7.40
N ALA A 95 9.81 4.39 6.58
CA ALA A 95 9.70 4.49 5.13
C ALA A 95 8.23 4.73 4.67
N PRO A 96 8.03 5.36 3.49
CA PRO A 96 9.03 5.94 2.61
C PRO A 96 9.65 7.27 3.10
N TYR A 97 9.16 7.85 4.20
CA TYR A 97 9.57 9.18 4.68
C TYR A 97 9.78 9.20 6.19
N TYR A 98 10.97 9.61 6.63
CA TYR A 98 11.31 9.78 8.04
C TYR A 98 11.16 11.25 8.42
N LEU A 99 9.94 11.66 8.73
CA LEU A 99 9.60 13.02 9.11
C LEU A 99 9.17 13.05 10.57
N ASP A 100 10.15 13.32 11.43
CA ASP A 100 9.89 13.60 12.84
C ASP A 100 8.86 14.72 12.98
N GLU A 101 7.92 14.56 13.91
CA GLU A 101 6.84 15.53 14.20
C GLU A 101 5.87 15.81 13.03
N SER A 102 5.83 14.94 12.01
CA SER A 102 4.83 15.05 10.93
C SER A 102 3.39 14.81 11.40
N SER A 103 2.45 15.41 10.69
CA SER A 103 1.01 15.28 10.94
C SER A 103 0.21 15.23 9.63
N GLY A 104 -1.06 14.83 9.73
CA GLY A 104 -1.97 14.83 8.58
C GLY A 104 -2.31 16.25 8.13
N VAL A 105 -2.19 16.54 6.83
CA VAL A 105 -2.41 17.89 6.28
C VAL A 105 -3.29 17.83 5.04
N PHE A 106 -4.39 18.58 5.03
CA PHE A 106 -5.05 18.98 3.78
C PHE A 106 -4.49 20.32 3.32
N PHE A 107 -4.04 20.39 2.07
CA PHE A 107 -3.50 21.59 1.47
C PHE A 107 -4.27 21.97 0.19
N GLY A 108 -4.48 23.27 -0.03
CA GLY A 108 -5.13 23.77 -1.24
C GLY A 108 -6.66 23.83 -1.19
N ILE A 109 -7.27 23.70 0.00
CA ILE A 109 -8.72 23.84 0.15
C ILE A 109 -9.18 25.25 -0.20
N THR A 110 -10.27 25.33 -0.94
CA THR A 110 -11.04 26.55 -1.25
C THR A 110 -12.54 26.25 -1.17
N SER A 111 -13.40 27.28 -1.22
CA SER A 111 -14.83 27.18 -0.92
C SER A 111 -15.67 26.27 -1.83
N HIS A 112 -15.18 25.88 -3.02
CA HIS A 112 -15.91 24.98 -3.92
C HIS A 112 -15.64 23.49 -3.65
N HIS A 113 -14.71 23.16 -2.74
CA HIS A 113 -14.40 21.78 -2.42
C HIS A 113 -15.39 21.21 -1.40
N GLY A 114 -15.99 20.07 -1.74
CA GLY A 114 -16.82 19.26 -0.86
C GLY A 114 -16.12 18.01 -0.33
N ARG A 115 -16.90 17.12 0.30
CA ARG A 115 -16.40 15.88 0.92
C ARG A 115 -15.83 14.91 -0.11
N GLU A 116 -16.35 14.89 -1.33
CA GLU A 116 -15.86 14.13 -2.47
C GLU A 116 -14.42 14.49 -2.83
N HIS A 117 -14.08 15.78 -2.82
CA HIS A 117 -12.72 16.25 -3.07
C HIS A 117 -11.77 15.84 -1.95
N LEU A 118 -12.21 15.92 -0.69
CA LEU A 118 -11.40 15.48 0.46
C LEU A 118 -11.21 13.96 0.46
N ALA A 119 -12.26 13.19 0.17
CA ALA A 119 -12.21 11.74 0.09
C ALA A 119 -11.22 11.29 -0.99
N ARG A 120 -11.30 11.91 -2.18
CA ARG A 120 -10.35 11.63 -3.25
C ARG A 120 -8.93 12.04 -2.90
N ALA A 121 -8.75 13.20 -2.25
CA ALA A 121 -7.43 13.64 -1.82
C ALA A 121 -6.80 12.65 -0.83
N VAL A 122 -7.59 12.06 0.08
CA VAL A 122 -7.11 11.01 1.00
C VAL A 122 -6.66 9.76 0.24
N LEU A 123 -7.48 9.25 -0.67
CA LEU A 123 -7.16 8.04 -1.45
C LEU A 123 -5.95 8.25 -2.36
N GLU A 124 -5.87 9.40 -3.05
CA GLU A 124 -4.73 9.78 -3.88
C GLU A 124 -3.48 10.02 -3.01
N GLY A 125 -3.63 10.69 -1.86
CA GLY A 125 -2.54 10.98 -0.93
C GLY A 125 -1.84 9.73 -0.39
N ILE A 126 -2.59 8.68 -0.07
CA ILE A 126 -2.03 7.37 0.29
C ILE A 126 -1.31 6.74 -0.92
N ALA A 127 -1.96 6.75 -2.09
CA ALA A 127 -1.39 6.17 -3.31
C ALA A 127 -0.11 6.88 -3.77
N PHE A 128 0.04 8.19 -3.52
CA PHE A 128 1.26 8.94 -3.82
C PHE A 128 2.50 8.49 -3.02
N LEU A 129 2.32 7.68 -1.97
CA LEU A 129 3.44 7.07 -1.25
C LEU A 129 4.01 5.85 -2.01
N TYR A 130 3.24 5.25 -2.93
CA TYR A 130 3.56 3.97 -3.56
C TYR A 130 4.80 4.02 -4.46
N PRO A 131 5.00 5.05 -5.32
CA PRO A 131 6.20 5.13 -6.15
C PRO A 131 7.48 5.12 -5.33
N ARG A 132 7.52 5.94 -4.27
CA ARG A 132 8.70 6.03 -3.40
C ARG A 132 8.93 4.73 -2.62
N THR A 133 7.87 4.08 -2.16
CA THR A 133 7.98 2.76 -1.51
C THR A 133 8.53 1.71 -2.47
N ARG A 134 8.06 1.69 -3.72
CA ARG A 134 8.59 0.78 -4.76
C ARG A 134 10.06 1.04 -5.05
N GLU A 135 10.47 2.31 -5.18
CA GLU A 135 11.88 2.68 -5.35
C GLU A 135 12.76 2.12 -4.22
N LEU A 136 12.36 2.35 -2.97
CA LEU A 136 13.10 1.87 -1.80
C LEU A 136 13.18 0.34 -1.77
N LEU A 137 12.07 -0.34 -2.09
CA LEU A 137 11.98 -1.79 -2.09
C LEU A 137 12.99 -2.43 -3.05
N VAL A 138 13.14 -1.89 -4.26
CA VAL A 138 14.06 -2.43 -5.28
C VAL A 138 15.46 -1.84 -5.22
N GLN A 139 15.68 -0.78 -4.43
CA GLN A 139 16.97 -0.10 -4.35
C GLN A 139 18.10 -1.05 -3.96
N GLY A 140 19.16 -1.09 -4.78
CA GLY A 140 20.35 -1.92 -4.54
C GLY A 140 20.14 -3.41 -4.77
N GLN A 141 18.99 -3.82 -5.31
CA GLN A 141 18.68 -5.22 -5.59
C GLN A 141 18.95 -5.56 -7.06
N GLU A 142 19.54 -6.73 -7.32
CA GLU A 142 19.70 -7.29 -8.68
C GLU A 142 18.40 -8.00 -9.10
N VAL A 143 17.31 -7.26 -9.11
CA VAL A 143 16.01 -7.73 -9.59
C VAL A 143 15.69 -6.94 -10.84
N GLU A 144 15.45 -7.64 -11.95
CA GLU A 144 15.01 -6.97 -13.17
C GLU A 144 13.64 -6.34 -12.98
N ALA A 145 13.47 -5.11 -13.48
CA ALA A 145 12.17 -4.48 -13.54
C ALA A 145 11.27 -5.32 -14.45
N SER A 146 10.26 -5.96 -13.85
CA SER A 146 9.25 -6.71 -14.59
C SER A 146 8.08 -5.80 -14.92
N ASP A 147 7.59 -5.88 -16.17
CA ASP A 147 6.31 -5.27 -16.57
C ASP A 147 5.09 -6.06 -16.05
N ALA A 148 5.31 -7.21 -15.39
CA ALA A 148 4.25 -8.04 -14.85
C ALA A 148 3.52 -7.31 -13.70
N PRO A 149 2.17 -7.35 -13.64
CA PRO A 149 1.41 -6.66 -12.60
C PRO A 149 1.86 -6.98 -11.18
N LEU A 150 1.97 -5.96 -10.33
CA LEU A 150 2.24 -6.18 -8.90
C LEU A 150 1.00 -6.78 -8.25
N THR A 151 1.19 -7.74 -7.35
CA THR A 151 0.06 -8.40 -6.69
C THR A 151 -0.41 -7.57 -5.50
N ILE A 152 -1.70 -7.26 -5.44
CA ILE A 152 -2.31 -6.54 -4.32
C ILE A 152 -3.29 -7.45 -3.59
N VAL A 153 -3.17 -7.51 -2.25
CA VAL A 153 -3.94 -8.41 -1.38
C VAL A 153 -4.64 -7.65 -0.24
N ASP A 154 -5.48 -8.36 0.50
CA ASP A 154 -6.16 -7.90 1.71
C ASP A 154 -7.06 -6.66 1.49
N GLY A 155 -7.24 -5.82 2.52
CA GLY A 155 -8.30 -4.81 2.57
C GLY A 155 -8.19 -3.74 1.50
N GLU A 156 -7.02 -3.54 0.90
CA GLU A 156 -6.87 -2.63 -0.23
C GLU A 156 -7.19 -3.25 -1.60
N ALA A 157 -7.15 -4.57 -1.73
CA ALA A 157 -7.40 -5.25 -3.01
C ALA A 157 -8.88 -5.22 -3.43
N VAL A 158 -9.79 -4.96 -2.49
CA VAL A 158 -11.25 -5.09 -2.70
C VAL A 158 -11.86 -3.99 -3.57
N SER A 159 -11.17 -2.86 -3.77
CA SER A 159 -11.71 -1.71 -4.49
C SER A 159 -11.07 -1.53 -5.85
N ALA A 160 -11.80 -1.89 -6.91
CA ALA A 160 -11.36 -1.64 -8.28
C ALA A 160 -11.12 -0.15 -8.59
N PRO A 161 -12.00 0.80 -8.20
CA PRO A 161 -11.75 2.22 -8.46
C PRO A 161 -10.48 2.75 -7.77
N TRP A 162 -10.23 2.35 -6.53
CA TRP A 162 -9.03 2.80 -5.81
C TRP A 162 -7.76 2.12 -6.33
N ASN A 163 -7.84 0.85 -6.72
CA ASN A 163 -6.73 0.14 -7.36
C ASN A 163 -6.35 0.72 -8.71
N ALA A 164 -7.32 1.19 -9.49
CA ALA A 164 -7.04 1.94 -10.71
C ALA A 164 -6.30 3.26 -10.42
N MET A 165 -6.71 4.02 -9.39
CA MET A 165 -5.99 5.24 -8.98
C MET A 165 -4.55 4.95 -8.54
N LYS A 166 -4.33 3.87 -7.79
CA LYS A 166 -3.00 3.43 -7.37
C LYS A 166 -2.13 3.04 -8.56
N ALA A 167 -2.67 2.25 -9.48
CA ALA A 167 -1.96 1.84 -10.69
C ALA A 167 -1.55 3.05 -11.54
N ASP A 168 -2.45 4.02 -11.71
CA ASP A 168 -2.18 5.26 -12.43
C ASP A 168 -1.08 6.12 -11.77
N ILE A 169 -1.08 6.20 -10.44
CA ILE A 169 -0.07 6.97 -9.68
C ILE A 169 1.27 6.25 -9.65
N LEU A 170 1.24 4.92 -9.54
CA LEU A 170 2.42 4.06 -9.54
C LEU A 170 3.07 3.96 -10.92
N ASP A 171 2.32 4.31 -11.98
CA ASP A 171 2.68 4.06 -13.37
C ASP A 171 3.04 2.58 -13.61
N HIS A 172 2.24 1.69 -13.03
CA HIS A 172 2.48 0.26 -13.10
C HIS A 172 1.19 -0.54 -12.86
N PRO A 173 0.93 -1.63 -13.62
CA PRO A 173 -0.26 -2.44 -13.42
C PRO A 173 -0.26 -3.10 -12.04
N LEU A 174 -1.47 -3.18 -11.46
CA LEU A 174 -1.78 -3.91 -10.23
C LEU A 174 -2.76 -5.04 -10.54
N ARG A 175 -2.54 -6.22 -9.95
CA ARG A 175 -3.42 -7.38 -10.03
C ARG A 175 -3.97 -7.70 -8.65
N ALA A 176 -5.25 -7.42 -8.44
CA ALA A 176 -5.95 -7.81 -7.23
C ALA A 176 -6.17 -9.32 -7.19
N THR A 177 -5.91 -9.93 -6.03
CA THR A 177 -6.22 -11.34 -5.81
C THR A 177 -7.66 -11.49 -5.32
N GLU A 178 -8.32 -12.57 -5.72
CA GLU A 178 -9.61 -12.98 -5.11
C GLU A 178 -9.42 -13.53 -3.68
N VAL A 179 -8.18 -13.82 -3.29
CA VAL A 179 -7.83 -14.34 -1.98
C VAL A 179 -7.89 -13.24 -0.93
N THR A 180 -8.84 -13.34 -0.01
CA THR A 180 -8.91 -12.52 1.20
C THR A 180 -8.18 -13.19 2.36
N GLY A 181 -7.44 -12.44 3.17
CA GLY A 181 -6.73 -13.00 4.31
C GLY A 181 -5.49 -13.78 3.89
N ALA A 182 -4.64 -13.14 3.07
CA ALA A 182 -3.48 -13.78 2.45
C ALA A 182 -2.54 -14.44 3.49
N ALA A 183 -2.39 -13.83 4.67
CA ALA A 183 -1.61 -14.39 5.76
C ALA A 183 -2.19 -15.72 6.29
N ALA A 184 -3.52 -15.80 6.45
CA ALA A 184 -4.18 -17.01 6.94
C ALA A 184 -4.07 -18.14 5.90
N VAL A 185 -4.31 -17.82 4.62
CA VAL A 185 -4.16 -18.76 3.51
C VAL A 185 -2.70 -19.23 3.39
N GLY A 186 -1.73 -18.33 3.54
CA GLY A 186 -0.31 -18.70 3.58
C GLY A 186 -0.02 -19.71 4.69
N GLY A 187 -0.55 -19.49 5.89
CA GLY A 187 -0.42 -20.43 7.01
C GLY A 187 -1.04 -21.82 6.71
N GLU A 188 -2.22 -21.84 6.08
CA GLU A 188 -2.87 -23.08 5.65
C GLU A 188 -2.04 -23.83 4.60
N VAL A 189 -1.53 -23.13 3.58
CA VAL A 189 -0.67 -23.71 2.55
C VAL A 189 0.58 -24.32 3.18
N LEU A 190 1.22 -23.63 4.11
CA LEU A 190 2.40 -24.16 4.81
C LEU A 190 2.08 -25.40 5.64
N ALA A 191 0.94 -25.41 6.36
CA ALA A 191 0.49 -26.58 7.10
C ALA A 191 0.21 -27.77 6.17
N ALA A 192 -0.40 -27.51 5.02
CA ALA A 192 -0.76 -28.54 4.05
C ALA A 192 0.48 -29.11 3.32
N VAL A 193 1.49 -28.28 3.02
CA VAL A 193 2.80 -28.76 2.53
C VAL A 193 3.49 -29.61 3.59
N ALA A 194 3.51 -29.17 4.85
CA ALA A 194 4.09 -29.96 5.95
C ALA A 194 3.37 -31.30 6.18
N ALA A 195 2.07 -31.35 5.91
CA ALA A 195 1.25 -32.57 5.96
C ALA A 195 1.38 -33.46 4.70
N GLY A 196 2.12 -33.01 3.68
CA GLY A 196 2.30 -33.73 2.41
C GLY A 196 1.05 -33.72 1.50
N TRP A 197 0.14 -32.76 1.69
CA TRP A 197 -1.07 -32.62 0.88
C TRP A 197 -0.82 -31.82 -0.41
N PHE A 198 0.20 -30.98 -0.39
CA PHE A 198 0.72 -30.24 -1.54
C PHE A 198 2.24 -30.41 -1.63
N ALA A 199 2.80 -30.17 -2.82
CA ALA A 199 4.23 -30.21 -3.10
C ALA A 199 4.68 -28.89 -3.72
#